data_AF-A0A947ZU67-F1
#
_entry.id   AF-A0A947ZU67-F1
#
_cell.length_a   1.000
_cell.length_b   1.000
_cell.length_c   1.000
_cell.angle_alpha   90.00
_cell.angle_beta   90.00
_cell.angle_gamma   90.00
#
_symmetry.space_group_name_H-M   'P 1'
#
loop_
_entity.id
_entity.type
_entity.pdbx_description
1 polymer ?
#
loop_
_entity_poly.entity_id
_entity_poly.type
_entity_poly.pdbx_seq_one_letter_code
_entity_poly.pdbx_strand_id
1 'polypeptide(L)'
;MYRHISSFLGSLANFVFPPFCSHCHLRAPEGLAGGICQDCWSTVKIWKNGQCQRCGQPAAEAESLCQHCLIPDWGCNDIKTLGPFEAPLSDAVHMLKYSDAKSVSRRLGAMMAKCVVSDQRYNKADLVLAVPLHKARKRERGYNQAQLLAEQLGKSLGIPSPEGLVTRARHTRSQTTLNKEQRLRNVEGIFAVHNPDRIKDRSIILVDDVLTTGATIGSCGQSLLLAGAREVLAMTAAAAPL
;
A
#
# COMPACT_ATOMS: atom_id res chain seq x y z
N MET A 1 -44.75 -9.21 -10.74
CA MET A 1 -44.86 -9.63 -9.32
C MET A 1 -43.53 -10.00 -8.64
N TYR A 2 -42.37 -9.88 -9.31
CA TYR A 2 -41.04 -10.20 -8.72
C TYR A 2 -40.24 -9.00 -8.19
N ARG A 3 -40.64 -7.74 -8.49
CA ARG A 3 -39.92 -6.52 -8.06
C ARG A 3 -40.24 -6.05 -6.63
N HIS A 4 -41.34 -6.52 -6.03
CA HIS A 4 -41.74 -6.10 -4.68
C HIS A 4 -41.15 -6.97 -3.56
N ILE A 5 -40.76 -8.21 -3.86
CA ILE A 5 -40.17 -9.12 -2.87
C ILE A 5 -38.70 -8.74 -2.58
N SER A 6 -37.97 -8.21 -3.58
CA SER A 6 -36.57 -7.79 -3.40
C SER A 6 -36.42 -6.51 -2.58
N SER A 7 -37.38 -5.58 -2.63
CA SER A 7 -37.31 -4.35 -1.83
C SER A 7 -37.62 -4.61 -0.35
N PHE A 8 -38.49 -5.58 -0.07
CA PHE A 8 -38.88 -5.92 1.30
C PHE A 8 -37.76 -6.66 2.06
N LEU A 9 -37.06 -7.59 1.38
CA LEU A 9 -35.88 -8.28 1.93
C LEU A 9 -34.69 -7.33 2.16
N GLY A 10 -34.46 -6.37 1.26
CA GLY A 10 -33.45 -5.32 1.46
C GLY A 10 -33.77 -4.38 2.62
N SER A 11 -35.06 -4.07 2.82
CA SER A 11 -35.53 -3.19 3.91
C SER A 11 -35.38 -3.82 5.29
N LEU A 12 -35.66 -5.12 5.46
CA LEU A 12 -35.41 -5.84 6.71
C LEU A 12 -33.91 -6.07 6.98
N ALA A 13 -33.11 -6.37 5.94
CA ALA A 13 -31.66 -6.49 6.07
C ALA A 13 -31.01 -5.16 6.52
N ASN A 14 -31.49 -4.02 6.00
CA ASN A 14 -31.05 -2.69 6.39
C ASN A 14 -31.54 -2.24 7.79
N PHE A 15 -32.54 -2.91 8.36
CA PHE A 15 -33.02 -2.67 9.73
C PHE A 15 -32.19 -3.46 10.75
N VAL A 16 -31.82 -4.70 10.41
CA VAL A 16 -31.00 -5.58 11.26
C VAL A 16 -29.49 -5.28 11.12
N PHE A 17 -29.06 -4.79 9.95
CA PHE A 17 -27.68 -4.38 9.65
C PHE A 17 -27.67 -3.03 8.93
N PRO A 18 -27.86 -1.90 9.65
CA PRO A 18 -27.85 -0.60 9.00
C PRO A 18 -26.46 -0.34 8.41
N PRO A 19 -26.35 0.21 7.18
CA PRO A 19 -25.07 0.48 6.56
C PRO A 19 -24.43 1.67 7.27
N PHE A 20 -23.74 1.44 8.37
CA PHE A 20 -23.01 2.50 9.07
C PHE A 20 -21.62 2.66 8.48
N CYS A 21 -21.16 3.90 8.40
CA CYS A 21 -19.77 4.20 8.10
C CYS A 21 -18.86 3.63 9.19
N SER A 22 -17.83 2.88 8.82
CA SER A 22 -16.87 2.31 9.77
C SER A 22 -15.98 3.36 10.46
N HIS A 23 -15.96 4.61 9.96
CA HIS A 23 -15.21 5.71 10.55
C HIS A 23 -16.09 6.63 11.43
N CYS A 24 -17.15 7.24 10.86
CA CYS A 24 -17.97 8.21 11.59
C CYS A 24 -19.22 7.60 12.26
N HIS A 25 -19.51 6.32 12.03
CA HIS A 25 -20.67 5.61 12.56
C HIS A 25 -22.03 6.20 12.16
N LEU A 26 -22.07 7.19 11.27
CA LEU A 26 -23.29 7.71 10.68
C LEU A 26 -23.84 6.75 9.62
N ARG A 27 -25.16 6.78 9.42
CA ARG A 27 -25.84 5.99 8.39
C ARG A 27 -25.32 6.42 7.02
N ALA A 28 -24.74 5.47 6.31
CA ALA A 28 -24.28 5.62 4.95
C ALA A 28 -25.42 5.39 3.93
N PRO A 29 -25.27 5.90 2.70
CA PRO A 29 -26.18 5.58 1.61
C PRO A 29 -26.27 4.07 1.36
N GLU A 30 -27.41 3.62 0.82
CA GLU A 30 -27.59 2.22 0.43
C GLU A 30 -26.43 1.73 -0.45
N GLY A 31 -25.88 0.55 -0.14
CA GLY A 31 -24.76 -0.04 -0.87
C GLY A 31 -23.37 0.13 -0.23
N LEU A 32 -23.23 0.87 0.88
CA LEU A 32 -22.02 0.88 1.69
C LEU A 32 -22.02 -0.31 2.67
N ALA A 33 -21.68 -1.52 2.19
CA ALA A 33 -21.39 -2.65 3.07
C ALA A 33 -20.08 -2.35 3.83
N GLY A 34 -20.19 -2.02 5.12
CA GLY A 34 -19.06 -1.91 6.06
C GLY A 34 -17.87 -1.08 5.58
N GLY A 35 -18.14 0.03 4.86
CA GLY A 35 -17.14 0.90 4.24
C GLY A 35 -16.97 2.26 4.95
N ILE A 36 -16.10 3.11 4.40
CA ILE A 36 -16.01 4.53 4.77
C ILE A 36 -16.92 5.35 3.83
N CYS A 37 -17.74 6.24 4.38
CA CYS A 37 -18.67 7.07 3.60
C CYS A 37 -17.94 8.16 2.79
N GLN A 38 -18.62 8.75 1.80
CA GLN A 38 -18.04 9.77 0.93
C GLN A 38 -17.51 10.98 1.70
N ASP A 39 -18.21 11.40 2.75
CA ASP A 39 -17.84 12.57 3.57
C ASP A 39 -16.56 12.31 4.37
N CYS A 40 -16.39 11.09 4.90
CA CYS A 40 -15.15 10.73 5.57
C CYS A 40 -14.00 10.56 4.56
N TRP A 41 -14.27 10.06 3.35
CA TRP A 41 -13.23 10.01 2.33
C TRP A 41 -12.78 11.39 1.87
N SER A 42 -13.67 12.40 1.88
CA SER A 42 -13.31 13.77 1.47
C SER A 42 -12.45 14.50 2.51
N THR A 43 -12.46 14.04 3.76
CA THR A 43 -11.63 14.60 4.85
C THR A 43 -10.27 13.93 4.98
N VAL A 44 -9.99 12.87 4.22
CA VAL A 44 -8.66 12.25 4.17
C VAL A 44 -7.61 13.28 3.78
N LYS A 45 -6.64 13.49 4.66
CA LYS A 45 -5.47 14.33 4.39
C LYS A 45 -4.60 13.63 3.36
N ILE A 46 -4.50 14.23 2.18
CA ILE A 46 -3.60 13.77 1.11
C ILE A 46 -2.38 14.68 1.13
N TRP A 47 -1.18 14.09 1.20
CA TRP A 47 0.04 14.87 1.02
C TRP A 47 0.16 15.29 -0.44
N LYS A 48 0.20 16.60 -0.65
CA LYS A 48 0.50 17.23 -1.93
C LYS A 48 1.97 17.65 -1.92
N ASN A 49 2.59 17.67 -3.10
CA ASN A 49 4.01 18.03 -3.30
C ASN A 49 4.44 19.21 -2.42
N GLY A 50 5.57 19.06 -1.72
CA GLY A 50 6.19 20.17 -0.98
C GLY A 50 6.64 19.89 0.45
N GLN A 51 6.90 18.65 0.85
CA GLN A 51 7.39 18.35 2.19
C GLN A 51 8.70 17.55 2.11
N CYS A 52 8.64 16.25 1.82
CA CYS A 52 9.83 15.47 1.49
C CYS A 52 9.91 15.15 -0.01
N GLN A 53 11.04 15.41 -0.67
CA GLN A 53 11.24 15.10 -2.09
C GLN A 53 11.14 13.60 -2.42
N ARG A 54 11.25 12.72 -1.43
CA ARG A 54 11.35 11.26 -1.62
C ARG A 54 10.26 10.44 -0.97
N CYS A 55 9.47 10.93 -0.02
CA CYS A 55 8.36 10.15 0.56
C CYS A 55 7.08 10.95 0.82
N GLY A 56 7.11 12.27 0.59
CA GLY A 56 5.98 13.17 0.82
C GLY A 56 5.71 13.56 2.28
N GLN A 57 6.40 12.96 3.26
CA GLN A 57 6.28 13.31 4.69
C GLN A 57 6.68 14.77 4.98
N PRO A 58 6.15 15.39 6.06
CA PRO A 58 6.68 16.63 6.62
C PRO A 58 8.20 16.56 6.75
N ALA A 59 8.90 17.51 6.13
CA ALA A 59 10.33 17.71 6.31
C ALA A 59 10.56 19.11 6.90
N ALA A 60 11.72 19.31 7.52
CA ALA A 60 12.06 20.56 8.18
C ALA A 60 12.04 21.76 7.22
N GLU A 61 12.39 21.52 5.95
CA GLU A 61 12.41 22.52 4.89
C GLU A 61 11.67 21.98 3.66
N ALA A 62 10.97 22.86 2.92
CA ALA A 62 10.40 22.50 1.64
C ALA A 62 11.51 21.96 0.72
N GLU A 63 11.21 20.87 0.00
CA GLU A 63 12.19 20.24 -0.90
C GLU A 63 13.40 19.58 -0.20
N SER A 64 13.34 19.32 1.11
CA SER A 64 14.37 18.53 1.82
C SER A 64 13.99 17.05 1.93
N LEU A 65 14.94 16.21 2.37
CA LEU A 65 14.66 14.81 2.72
C LEU A 65 14.25 14.74 4.20
N CYS A 66 13.17 14.01 4.52
CA CYS A 66 12.83 13.71 5.91
C CYS A 66 13.85 12.73 6.52
N GLN A 67 13.83 12.56 7.85
CA GLN A 67 14.75 11.66 8.56
C GLN A 67 14.73 10.21 8.04
N HIS A 68 13.58 9.73 7.56
CA HIS A 68 13.52 8.43 6.87
C HIS A 68 14.36 8.44 5.58
N CYS A 69 14.17 9.46 4.74
CA CYS A 69 14.73 9.54 3.41
C CYS A 69 16.19 9.97 3.35
N LEU A 70 16.74 10.50 4.45
CA LEU A 70 18.16 10.85 4.61
C LEU A 70 19.10 9.63 4.68
N ILE A 71 18.57 8.41 4.81
CA ILE A 71 19.41 7.21 4.83
C ILE A 71 19.80 6.84 3.38
N PRO A 72 21.09 6.69 3.05
CA PRO A 72 21.56 6.64 1.66
C PRO A 72 21.03 5.49 0.79
N ASP A 73 20.77 4.30 1.34
CA ASP A 73 20.51 3.11 0.50
C ASP A 73 19.23 2.37 0.88
N TRP A 74 18.09 2.93 0.49
CA TRP A 74 16.79 2.27 0.66
C TRP A 74 16.46 1.29 -0.47
N GLY A 75 17.37 0.96 -1.40
CA GLY A 75 17.03 0.04 -2.49
C GLY A 75 15.83 0.47 -3.36
N CYS A 76 15.45 1.76 -3.33
CA CYS A 76 14.37 2.36 -4.11
C CYS A 76 14.80 3.76 -4.56
N ASN A 77 14.51 4.11 -5.80
CA ASN A 77 14.83 5.37 -6.44
C ASN A 77 13.86 6.50 -6.08
N ASP A 78 12.66 6.19 -5.60
CA ASP A 78 11.67 7.14 -5.08
C ASP A 78 10.60 6.44 -4.25
N ILE A 79 9.94 7.16 -3.35
CA ILE A 79 8.80 6.66 -2.58
C ILE A 79 7.69 7.73 -2.61
N LYS A 80 6.45 7.31 -2.82
CA LYS A 80 5.29 8.17 -2.64
C LYS A 80 4.34 7.58 -1.64
N THR A 81 3.69 8.45 -0.91
CA THR A 81 2.72 8.10 0.12
C THR A 81 1.48 8.94 -0.11
N LEU A 82 0.30 8.32 -0.05
CA LEU A 82 -0.97 9.03 -0.17
C LEU A 82 -1.15 10.08 0.95
N GLY A 83 -0.79 9.76 2.20
CA GLY A 83 -0.94 10.68 3.32
C GLY A 83 -0.47 10.12 4.67
N PRO A 84 -0.71 10.84 5.78
CA PRO A 84 -0.33 10.40 7.11
C PRO A 84 -1.19 9.21 7.56
N PHE A 85 -0.63 8.34 8.40
CA PHE A 85 -1.37 7.27 9.09
C PHE A 85 -2.25 7.85 10.20
N GLU A 86 -3.27 8.62 9.80
CA GLU A 86 -4.26 9.27 10.64
C GLU A 86 -5.67 8.93 10.13
N ALA A 87 -6.66 8.93 11.01
CA ALA A 87 -8.04 8.75 10.58
C ALA A 87 -8.48 9.92 9.69
N PRO A 88 -9.25 9.67 8.62
CA PRO A 88 -9.92 8.40 8.28
C PRO A 88 -9.06 7.38 7.50
N LEU A 89 -7.85 7.75 7.10
CA LEU A 89 -6.97 6.92 6.26
C LEU A 89 -6.44 5.69 7.01
N SER A 90 -6.07 5.83 8.28
CA SER A 90 -5.68 4.69 9.13
C SER A 90 -6.80 3.64 9.22
N ASP A 91 -8.05 4.09 9.36
CA ASP A 91 -9.21 3.20 9.47
C ASP A 91 -9.42 2.43 8.18
N ALA A 92 -9.27 3.11 7.03
CA ALA A 92 -9.29 2.45 5.72
C ALA A 92 -8.21 1.36 5.62
N VAL A 93 -6.98 1.68 6.03
CA VAL A 93 -5.88 0.70 6.02
C VAL A 93 -6.15 -0.46 6.98
N HIS A 94 -6.77 -0.22 8.13
CA HIS A 94 -7.20 -1.28 9.04
C HIS A 94 -8.28 -2.16 8.42
N MET A 95 -9.23 -1.59 7.68
CA MET A 95 -10.30 -2.33 6.99
C MET A 95 -9.78 -3.24 5.88
N LEU A 96 -8.59 -2.96 5.31
CA LEU A 96 -7.92 -3.91 4.42
C LEU A 96 -7.60 -5.25 5.10
N LYS A 97 -7.65 -5.35 6.43
CA LYS A 97 -7.42 -6.60 7.19
C LYS A 97 -8.70 -7.41 7.44
N TYR A 98 -9.87 -6.90 7.05
CA TYR A 98 -11.18 -7.47 7.36
C TYR A 98 -12.04 -7.66 6.10
N SER A 99 -13.29 -8.12 6.28
CA SER A 99 -14.19 -8.64 5.23
C SER A 99 -14.47 -7.68 4.05
N ASP A 100 -14.36 -6.36 4.23
CA ASP A 100 -14.62 -5.35 3.18
C ASP A 100 -13.36 -4.87 2.41
N ALA A 101 -12.25 -5.62 2.50
CA ALA A 101 -10.99 -5.22 1.89
C ALA A 101 -11.05 -4.91 0.38
N LYS A 102 -11.98 -5.49 -0.38
CA LYS A 102 -12.14 -5.24 -1.83
C LYS A 102 -12.67 -3.84 -2.16
N SER A 103 -13.65 -3.34 -1.40
CA SER A 103 -14.25 -2.02 -1.67
C SER A 103 -13.27 -0.92 -1.28
N VAL A 104 -12.60 -1.10 -0.13
CA VAL A 104 -11.57 -0.19 0.38
C VAL A 104 -10.33 -0.20 -0.50
N SER A 105 -9.84 -1.36 -0.94
CA SER A 105 -8.65 -1.42 -1.81
C SER A 105 -8.89 -0.73 -3.15
N ARG A 106 -10.09 -0.85 -3.75
CA ARG A 106 -10.44 -0.15 -4.99
C ARG A 106 -10.31 1.35 -4.81
N ARG A 107 -10.81 1.88 -3.70
CA ARG A 107 -10.80 3.32 -3.44
C ARG A 107 -9.39 3.83 -3.12
N LEU A 108 -8.67 3.13 -2.25
CA LEU A 108 -7.28 3.46 -1.92
C LEU A 108 -6.38 3.38 -3.15
N GLY A 109 -6.46 2.31 -3.94
CA GLY A 109 -5.68 2.16 -5.17
C GLY A 109 -5.95 3.26 -6.19
N ALA A 110 -7.20 3.68 -6.36
CA ALA A 110 -7.54 4.81 -7.22
C ALA A 110 -7.02 6.16 -6.69
N MET A 111 -7.04 6.38 -5.36
CA MET A 111 -6.45 7.57 -4.75
C MET A 111 -4.92 7.57 -4.90
N MET A 112 -4.27 6.44 -4.67
CA MET A 112 -2.83 6.27 -4.87
C MET A 112 -2.44 6.53 -6.33
N ALA A 113 -3.21 6.04 -7.29
CA ALA A 113 -2.99 6.31 -8.71
C ALA A 113 -3.05 7.81 -9.02
N LYS A 114 -4.04 8.54 -8.47
CA LYS A 114 -4.14 9.99 -8.63
C LYS A 114 -2.93 10.75 -8.08
N CYS A 115 -2.26 10.25 -7.03
CA CYS A 115 -1.04 10.85 -6.50
C CYS A 115 0.16 10.74 -7.45
N VAL A 116 0.20 9.72 -8.31
CA VAL A 116 1.39 9.39 -9.10
C VAL A 116 1.18 9.47 -10.61
N VAL A 117 -0.06 9.60 -11.09
CA VAL A 117 -0.40 9.60 -12.53
C VAL A 117 0.28 10.72 -13.33
N SER A 118 0.53 11.88 -12.71
CA SER A 118 1.24 12.99 -13.35
C SER A 118 2.77 12.82 -13.35
N ASP A 119 3.29 11.86 -12.58
CA ASP A 119 4.71 11.56 -12.54
C ASP A 119 5.07 10.57 -13.64
N GLN A 120 5.93 10.99 -14.56
CA GLN A 120 6.34 10.19 -15.71
C GLN A 120 7.04 8.89 -15.33
N ARG A 121 7.74 8.83 -14.19
CA ARG A 121 8.43 7.61 -13.73
C ARG A 121 7.42 6.55 -13.32
N TYR A 122 6.39 6.94 -12.56
CA TYR A 122 5.32 6.00 -12.15
C TYR A 122 4.41 5.64 -13.31
N ASN A 123 3.97 6.61 -14.11
CA ASN A 123 3.01 6.36 -15.19
C ASN A 123 3.60 5.55 -16.36
N LYS A 124 4.93 5.43 -16.45
CA LYS A 124 5.63 4.62 -17.47
C LYS A 124 6.34 3.40 -16.87
N ALA A 125 6.06 3.05 -15.62
CA ALA A 125 6.62 1.84 -15.03
C ALA A 125 6.12 0.59 -15.79
N ASP A 126 6.95 -0.44 -15.82
CA ASP A 126 6.67 -1.68 -16.53
C ASP A 126 5.79 -2.64 -15.70
N LEU A 127 5.94 -2.62 -14.37
CA LEU A 127 5.27 -3.54 -13.44
C LEU A 127 4.83 -2.84 -12.15
N VAL A 128 3.73 -3.32 -11.57
CA VAL A 128 3.33 -3.01 -10.18
C VAL A 128 3.42 -4.28 -9.35
N LEU A 129 4.32 -4.33 -8.37
CA LEU A 129 4.49 -5.47 -7.48
C LEU A 129 4.11 -5.09 -6.05
N ALA A 130 3.48 -6.01 -5.33
CA ALA A 130 3.26 -5.85 -3.90
C ALA A 130 4.48 -6.31 -3.10
N VAL A 131 4.79 -5.61 -2.01
CA VAL A 131 5.67 -6.13 -0.96
C VAL A 131 5.07 -7.44 -0.43
N PRO A 132 5.80 -8.57 -0.50
CA PRO A 132 5.21 -9.84 -0.15
C PRO A 132 5.13 -10.01 1.37
N LEU A 133 3.94 -10.37 1.85
CA LEU A 133 3.76 -10.82 3.22
C LEU A 133 4.48 -12.13 3.48
N HIS A 134 4.94 -12.31 4.71
CA HIS A 134 5.43 -13.59 5.16
C HIS A 134 4.32 -14.65 5.11
N LYS A 135 4.66 -15.88 4.70
CA LYS A 135 3.69 -16.99 4.50
C LYS A 135 2.80 -17.26 5.72
N ALA A 136 3.33 -17.11 6.95
CA ALA A 136 2.54 -17.25 8.18
C ALA A 136 1.44 -16.17 8.32
N ARG A 137 1.76 -14.90 8.01
CA ARG A 137 0.78 -13.80 8.04
C ARG A 137 -0.22 -13.90 6.88
N LYS A 138 0.20 -14.41 5.72
CA LYS A 138 -0.71 -14.71 4.59
C LYS A 138 -1.73 -15.80 4.98
N ARG A 139 -1.31 -16.83 5.74
CA ARG A 139 -2.21 -17.88 6.24
C ARG A 139 -3.19 -17.39 7.30
N GLU A 140 -2.74 -16.52 8.20
CA GLU A 140 -3.59 -15.91 9.24
C GLU A 140 -4.65 -14.97 8.66
N ARG A 141 -4.30 -14.20 7.63
CA ARG A 141 -5.16 -13.15 7.06
C ARG A 141 -5.85 -13.52 5.75
N GLY A 142 -5.58 -14.70 5.20
CA GLY A 142 -6.08 -15.18 3.91
C GLY A 142 -5.43 -14.54 2.67
N TYR A 143 -5.05 -13.26 2.71
CA TYR A 143 -4.49 -12.51 1.57
C TYR A 143 -3.44 -11.47 1.97
N ASN A 144 -2.78 -10.88 0.95
CA ASN A 144 -1.82 -9.79 1.11
C ASN A 144 -2.48 -8.43 0.84
N GLN A 145 -2.55 -7.54 1.84
CA GLN A 145 -3.15 -6.22 1.71
C GLN A 145 -2.47 -5.39 0.61
N ALA A 146 -1.14 -5.43 0.58
CA ALA A 146 -0.35 -4.77 -0.45
C ALA A 146 -0.66 -5.30 -1.86
N GLN A 147 -1.04 -6.58 -1.98
CA GLN A 147 -1.44 -7.18 -3.27
C GLN A 147 -2.75 -6.60 -3.78
N LEU A 148 -3.75 -6.45 -2.90
CA LEU A 148 -5.00 -5.80 -3.27
C LEU A 148 -4.77 -4.35 -3.71
N LEU A 149 -3.86 -3.63 -3.04
CA LEU A 149 -3.51 -2.27 -3.43
C LEU A 149 -2.75 -2.22 -4.76
N ALA A 150 -1.78 -3.13 -4.96
CA ALA A 150 -0.99 -3.24 -6.18
C ALA A 150 -1.86 -3.51 -7.41
N GLU A 151 -2.83 -4.42 -7.29
CA GLU A 151 -3.79 -4.72 -8.35
C GLU A 151 -4.65 -3.51 -8.72
N GLN A 152 -5.17 -2.80 -7.72
CA GLN A 152 -6.03 -1.63 -7.97
C GLN A 152 -5.22 -0.44 -8.50
N LEU A 153 -3.98 -0.26 -8.04
CA LEU A 153 -3.05 0.73 -8.58
C LEU A 153 -2.70 0.42 -10.04
N GLY A 154 -2.27 -0.81 -10.33
CA GLY A 154 -1.94 -1.27 -11.67
C GLY A 154 -3.12 -1.14 -12.62
N LYS A 155 -4.33 -1.54 -12.19
CA LYS A 155 -5.56 -1.33 -12.96
C LYS A 155 -5.83 0.14 -13.27
N SER A 156 -5.59 1.04 -12.31
CA SER A 156 -5.84 2.46 -12.47
C SER A 156 -4.80 3.15 -13.37
N LEU A 157 -3.57 2.65 -13.39
CA LEU A 157 -2.47 3.16 -14.23
C LEU A 157 -2.37 2.44 -15.60
N GLY A 158 -3.07 1.33 -15.80
CA GLY A 158 -2.91 0.49 -16.99
C GLY A 158 -1.62 -0.34 -17.00
N ILE A 159 -1.03 -0.59 -15.83
CA ILE A 159 0.26 -1.30 -15.67
C ILE A 159 -0.01 -2.70 -15.10
N PRO A 160 0.59 -3.76 -15.65
CA PRO A 160 0.38 -5.12 -15.16
C PRO A 160 0.90 -5.31 -13.73
N SER A 161 0.13 -6.05 -12.92
CA SER A 161 0.49 -6.39 -11.54
C SER A 161 0.57 -7.90 -11.32
N PRO A 162 1.67 -8.56 -11.76
CA PRO A 162 1.81 -10.00 -11.60
C PRO A 162 2.12 -10.39 -10.15
N GLU A 163 1.48 -11.46 -9.67
CA GLU A 163 1.81 -12.08 -8.39
C GLU A 163 3.04 -12.97 -8.45
N GLY A 164 3.72 -13.13 -7.31
CA GLY A 164 4.70 -14.19 -7.10
C GLY A 164 6.10 -13.95 -7.69
N LEU A 165 6.34 -12.82 -8.37
CA LEU A 165 7.69 -12.46 -8.84
C LEU A 165 8.67 -12.17 -7.71
N VAL A 166 8.16 -11.75 -6.54
CA VAL A 166 8.95 -11.59 -5.34
C VAL A 166 8.24 -12.29 -4.18
N THR A 167 9.00 -12.99 -3.35
CA THR A 167 8.47 -13.71 -2.18
C THR A 167 9.31 -13.42 -0.96
N ARG A 168 8.69 -13.47 0.22
CA ARG A 168 9.38 -13.36 1.50
C ARG A 168 9.74 -14.76 2.01
N ALA A 169 11.04 -15.09 1.98
CA ALA A 169 11.55 -16.45 2.23
C ALA A 169 11.67 -16.81 3.73
N ARG A 170 11.94 -15.84 4.62
CA ARG A 170 12.14 -16.08 6.07
C ARG A 170 11.26 -15.22 6.99
N HIS A 171 10.93 -15.77 8.15
CA HIS A 171 10.35 -15.04 9.29
C HIS A 171 11.50 -14.46 10.12
N THR A 172 11.67 -13.14 10.17
CA THR A 172 12.64 -12.53 11.10
C THR A 172 11.95 -12.22 12.43
N ARG A 173 12.54 -12.67 13.55
CA ARG A 173 12.15 -12.30 14.94
C ARG A 173 12.66 -10.88 15.27
N SER A 174 12.05 -10.23 16.27
CA SER A 174 12.29 -8.84 16.65
C SER A 174 13.74 -8.53 17.05
N GLN A 175 14.15 -7.29 16.76
CA GLN A 175 15.50 -6.75 16.82
C GLN A 175 15.85 -6.11 18.18
N THR A 176 16.37 -6.88 19.14
CA THR A 176 16.86 -6.28 20.40
C THR A 176 18.36 -6.41 20.67
N THR A 177 19.13 -7.14 19.83
CA THR A 177 20.53 -7.48 20.18
C THR A 177 21.59 -7.34 19.07
N LEU A 178 21.30 -6.73 17.92
CA LEU A 178 22.24 -6.74 16.78
C LEU A 178 22.81 -5.37 16.42
N ASN A 179 24.10 -5.34 16.12
CA ASN A 179 24.88 -4.16 15.74
C ASN A 179 24.61 -3.72 14.28
N LYS A 180 25.11 -2.53 13.90
CA LYS A 180 24.78 -1.85 12.62
C LYS A 180 25.10 -2.70 11.37
N GLU A 181 26.20 -3.46 11.38
CA GLU A 181 26.61 -4.34 10.27
C GLU A 181 25.83 -5.65 10.22
N GLN A 182 25.41 -6.17 11.38
CA GLN A 182 24.51 -7.32 11.45
C GLN A 182 23.09 -6.94 11.05
N ARG A 183 22.66 -5.69 11.26
CA ARG A 183 21.37 -5.16 10.78
C ARG A 183 21.30 -5.09 9.26
N LEU A 184 22.37 -4.67 8.58
CA LEU A 184 22.45 -4.68 7.11
C LEU A 184 22.41 -6.12 6.56
N ARG A 185 23.18 -7.05 7.14
CA ARG A 185 23.21 -8.46 6.71
C ARG A 185 21.95 -9.27 7.06
N ASN A 186 21.19 -8.90 8.09
CA ASN A 186 19.93 -9.62 8.43
C ASN A 186 18.76 -9.27 7.50
N VAL A 187 18.90 -8.19 6.72
CA VAL A 187 17.88 -7.68 5.81
C VAL A 187 18.17 -8.10 4.36
N GLU A 188 19.43 -8.38 4.02
CA GLU A 188 19.83 -9.12 2.83
C GLU A 188 19.24 -10.55 2.84
N GLY A 189 18.51 -10.92 1.79
CA GLY A 189 18.00 -12.29 1.61
C GLY A 189 16.66 -12.61 2.30
N ILE A 190 15.93 -11.60 2.80
CA ILE A 190 14.53 -11.80 3.25
C ILE A 190 13.60 -11.99 2.05
N PHE A 191 13.88 -11.30 0.94
CA PHE A 191 13.12 -11.38 -0.30
C PHE A 191 13.88 -12.16 -1.36
N ALA A 192 13.15 -12.97 -2.12
CA ALA A 192 13.67 -13.75 -3.23
C ALA A 192 12.86 -13.43 -4.48
N VAL A 193 13.56 -13.10 -5.57
CA VAL A 193 12.98 -12.87 -6.89
C VAL A 193 12.88 -14.19 -7.65
N HIS A 194 11.69 -14.48 -8.16
CA HIS A 194 11.43 -15.61 -9.03
C HIS A 194 11.39 -15.15 -10.48
N ASN A 195 12.08 -15.88 -11.35
CA ASN A 195 12.20 -15.57 -12.77
C ASN A 195 12.79 -14.16 -13.03
N PRO A 196 14.10 -13.97 -12.76
CA PRO A 196 14.79 -12.69 -12.93
C PRO A 196 14.62 -12.08 -14.33
N ASP A 197 14.46 -12.89 -15.37
CA ASP A 197 14.23 -12.41 -16.74
C ASP A 197 12.95 -11.57 -16.89
N ARG A 198 11.95 -11.77 -16.01
CA ARG A 198 10.74 -10.94 -15.96
C ARG A 198 10.95 -9.59 -15.26
N ILE A 199 12.03 -9.44 -14.51
CA ILE A 199 12.39 -8.26 -13.72
C ILE A 199 13.50 -7.45 -14.40
N LYS A 200 14.38 -8.13 -15.14
CA LYS A 200 15.52 -7.54 -15.83
C LYS A 200 15.10 -6.36 -16.71
N ASP A 201 15.81 -5.25 -16.57
CA ASP A 201 15.62 -4.00 -17.30
C ASP A 201 14.20 -3.41 -17.18
N ARG A 202 13.45 -3.74 -16.12
CA ARG A 202 12.12 -3.17 -15.84
C ARG A 202 12.17 -2.05 -14.82
N SER A 203 11.34 -1.01 -15.01
CA SER A 203 10.97 -0.06 -13.95
C SER A 203 9.77 -0.61 -13.19
N ILE A 204 9.84 -0.66 -11.86
CA ILE A 204 8.87 -1.36 -11.02
C ILE A 204 8.32 -0.41 -9.96
N ILE A 205 7.00 -0.37 -9.80
CA ILE A 205 6.36 0.24 -8.63
C ILE A 205 6.13 -0.83 -7.57
N LEU A 206 6.79 -0.69 -6.44
CA LEU A 206 6.64 -1.54 -5.26
C LEU A 206 5.57 -0.95 -4.32
N VAL A 207 4.56 -1.73 -3.99
CA VAL A 207 3.40 -1.26 -3.22
C VAL A 207 3.38 -1.87 -1.82
N ASP A 208 3.12 -1.05 -0.79
CA ASP A 208 2.86 -1.50 0.58
C ASP A 208 1.66 -0.75 1.19
N ASP A 209 1.12 -1.25 2.30
CA ASP A 209 0.00 -0.58 2.98
C ASP A 209 0.47 0.64 3.81
N VAL A 210 1.47 0.46 4.67
CA VAL A 210 1.98 1.51 5.57
C VAL A 210 3.50 1.62 5.49
N LEU A 211 3.98 2.82 5.15
CA LEU A 211 5.37 3.20 5.34
C LEU A 211 5.63 3.53 6.81
N THR A 212 6.49 2.74 7.45
CA THR A 212 7.04 3.05 8.78
C THR A 212 8.51 3.47 8.60
N THR A 213 9.45 2.70 9.15
CA THR A 213 10.90 2.86 8.91
C THR A 213 11.30 2.60 7.45
N GLY A 214 10.41 1.96 6.69
CA GLY A 214 10.60 1.55 5.30
C GLY A 214 11.73 0.57 5.01
N ALA A 215 12.28 -0.05 6.05
CA ALA A 215 13.21 -1.19 5.93
C ALA A 215 12.64 -2.32 5.07
N THR A 216 11.31 -2.58 5.15
CA THR A 216 10.65 -3.62 4.35
C THR A 216 10.68 -3.29 2.85
N ILE A 217 10.23 -2.09 2.48
CA ILE A 217 10.26 -1.59 1.11
C ILE A 217 11.68 -1.63 0.60
N GLY A 218 12.64 -1.16 1.41
CA GLY A 218 13.99 -1.04 0.91
C GLY A 218 14.74 -2.35 0.71
N SER A 219 14.53 -3.31 1.60
CA SER A 219 15.03 -4.69 1.42
C SER A 219 14.46 -5.37 0.18
N CYS A 220 13.15 -5.19 -0.04
CA CYS A 220 12.47 -5.76 -1.19
C CYS A 220 12.92 -5.10 -2.50
N GLY A 221 13.02 -3.76 -2.50
CA GLY A 221 13.52 -3.00 -3.65
C GLY A 221 14.96 -3.34 -3.98
N GLN A 222 15.83 -3.46 -2.98
CA GLN A 222 17.22 -3.89 -3.22
C GLN A 222 17.31 -5.28 -3.83
N SER A 223 16.43 -6.21 -3.42
CA SER A 223 16.37 -7.55 -4.03
C SER A 223 15.94 -7.50 -5.50
N LEU A 224 15.06 -6.56 -5.87
CA LEU A 224 14.64 -6.34 -7.25
C LEU A 224 15.76 -5.70 -8.09
N LEU A 225 16.45 -4.70 -7.55
CA LEU A 225 17.61 -4.07 -8.20
C LEU A 225 18.74 -5.08 -8.44
N LEU A 226 19.06 -5.92 -7.44
CA LEU A 226 20.04 -6.99 -7.57
C LEU A 226 19.62 -8.07 -8.59
N ALA A 227 18.32 -8.26 -8.79
CA ALA A 227 17.79 -9.14 -9.84
C ALA A 227 17.76 -8.49 -11.24
N GLY A 228 18.26 -7.27 -11.38
CA GLY A 228 18.41 -6.57 -12.65
C GLY A 228 17.30 -5.58 -12.99
N ALA A 229 16.43 -5.21 -12.05
CA ALA A 229 15.49 -4.11 -12.28
C ALA A 229 16.24 -2.82 -12.62
N ARG A 230 15.77 -2.08 -13.63
CA ARG A 230 16.35 -0.78 -14.02
C ARG A 230 16.08 0.28 -12.95
N GLU A 231 14.90 0.23 -12.35
CA GLU A 231 14.44 1.21 -11.38
C GLU A 231 13.38 0.59 -10.46
N VAL A 232 13.42 0.96 -9.20
CA VAL A 232 12.37 0.61 -8.23
C VAL A 232 11.83 1.89 -7.61
N LEU A 233 10.56 2.18 -7.88
CA LEU A 233 9.75 3.20 -7.24
C LEU A 233 8.90 2.54 -6.15
N ALA A 234 8.43 3.27 -5.16
CA ALA A 234 7.50 2.72 -4.18
C ALA A 234 6.27 3.60 -3.98
N MET A 235 5.13 2.99 -3.70
CA MET A 235 3.88 3.68 -3.39
C MET A 235 3.20 3.05 -2.18
N THR A 236 2.87 3.87 -1.17
CA THR A 236 2.18 3.40 0.05
C THR A 236 0.88 4.14 0.30
N ALA A 237 -0.08 3.47 0.95
CA ALA A 237 -1.38 4.06 1.26
C ALA A 237 -1.30 5.03 2.43
N ALA A 238 -0.36 4.87 3.36
CA ALA A 238 -0.18 5.77 4.48
C ALA A 238 1.24 5.72 5.02
N ALA A 239 1.67 6.73 5.76
CA ALA A 239 2.94 6.68 6.47
C ALA A 239 2.80 7.07 7.95
N ALA A 240 3.38 6.25 8.82
CA ALA A 240 3.38 6.48 10.26
C ALA A 240 4.40 7.57 10.64
N PRO A 241 4.13 8.37 11.68
CA PRO A 241 5.14 9.24 12.28
C PRO A 241 6.28 8.39 12.89
N LEU A 242 7.48 8.99 12.97
CA LEU A 242 8.64 8.41 13.68
C LEU A 242 8.48 8.52 15.18
#